data_AF-A0A1G0YCQ2-F1
#
_entry.id   AF-A0A1G0YCQ2-F1
#
_cell.length_a   1.000
_cell.length_b   1.000
_cell.length_c   1.000
_cell.angle_alpha   90.00
_cell.angle_beta   90.00
_cell.angle_gamma   90.00
#
_symmetry.space_group_name_H-M   'P 1'
#
loop_
_entity.id
_entity.type
_entity.pdbx_description
1 polymer ?
#
loop_
_entity_poly.entity_id
_entity_poly.type
_entity_poly.pdbx_seq_one_letter_code
_entity_poly.pdbx_strand_id
1 'polypeptide(L)'
;MRQKDKGKPLAGKSTLNRLEHGQGTGSRYKKVAAREEAVADLFVDKFISGQVKAPKALILDLDATDDPLHGNQEGRFFHGYYDGYCYLPLYIFCGDELLCAKLRPSNIDASEGALEEVQRIVGLAAYRLARGSHSASRRQRVYEGRDHGLV
;
A
#
# COMPACT_ATOMS: atom_id res chain seq x y z
N MET A 1 21.66 -28.97 12.59
CA MET A 1 21.96 -27.78 13.43
C MET A 1 23.40 -27.88 13.90
N ARG A 2 24.27 -26.89 13.65
CA ARG A 2 25.70 -27.01 14.04
C ARG A 2 25.80 -26.95 15.56
N GLN A 3 26.78 -27.63 16.14
CA GLN A 3 26.96 -27.71 17.61
C GLN A 3 27.05 -26.32 18.28
N LYS A 4 27.64 -25.34 17.61
CA LYS A 4 27.77 -23.95 18.08
C LYS A 4 26.47 -23.15 18.17
N ASP A 5 25.39 -23.64 17.57
CA ASP A 5 24.10 -22.96 17.45
C ASP A 5 23.08 -23.46 18.53
N LYS A 6 23.43 -24.48 19.34
CA LYS A 6 22.58 -24.98 20.44
C LYS A 6 22.66 -24.06 21.68
N GLY A 7 21.52 -23.77 22.31
CA GLY A 7 21.44 -23.00 23.57
C GLY A 7 21.61 -21.48 23.41
N LYS A 8 21.87 -20.99 22.20
CA LYS A 8 21.71 -19.58 21.85
C LYS A 8 20.33 -19.44 21.24
N PRO A 9 19.45 -18.52 21.70
CA PRO A 9 18.22 -18.25 20.97
C PRO A 9 18.65 -17.98 19.54
N LEU A 10 18.17 -18.80 18.59
CA LEU A 10 18.43 -18.57 17.19
C LEU A 10 17.94 -17.15 16.95
N ALA A 11 18.86 -16.20 16.77
CA ALA A 11 18.51 -14.95 16.12
C ALA A 11 17.87 -15.42 14.83
N GLY A 12 16.54 -15.31 14.74
CA GLY A 12 15.81 -15.64 13.52
C GLY A 12 16.52 -14.95 12.37
N LYS A 13 16.36 -15.45 11.14
CA LYS A 13 16.81 -14.69 9.96
C LYS A 13 16.43 -13.23 10.20
N SER A 14 17.36 -12.29 10.01
CA SER A 14 17.06 -10.86 10.09
C SER A 14 15.70 -10.67 9.42
N THR A 15 14.68 -10.24 10.17
CA THR A 15 13.34 -9.98 9.64
C THR A 15 13.57 -9.08 8.44
N LEU A 16 13.55 -9.64 7.24
CA LEU A 16 14.27 -9.12 6.08
C LEU A 16 13.80 -7.69 5.80
N ASN A 17 14.51 -6.71 6.35
CA ASN A 17 14.20 -5.28 6.35
C ASN A 17 12.71 -4.95 6.53
N ARG A 18 12.28 -4.63 7.76
CA ARG A 18 11.08 -3.80 7.94
C ARG A 18 11.19 -2.61 6.97
N LEU A 19 10.28 -2.53 5.99
CA LEU A 19 10.32 -1.56 4.89
C LEU A 19 10.35 -0.12 5.42
N GLU A 20 9.66 0.07 6.54
CA GLU A 20 9.56 1.28 7.35
C GLU A 20 10.82 1.60 8.19
N HIS A 21 11.77 0.67 8.31
CA HIS A 21 13.00 0.86 9.10
C HIS A 21 14.22 1.26 8.27
N GLY A 22 14.13 1.25 6.94
CA GLY A 22 15.20 1.68 6.04
C GLY A 22 15.42 3.19 6.10
N GLN A 23 16.62 3.63 6.47
CA GLN A 23 16.95 5.05 6.63
C GLN A 23 17.44 5.71 5.32
N GLY A 24 17.25 5.05 4.16
CA GLY A 24 17.73 5.52 2.84
C GLY A 24 19.27 5.58 2.69
N THR A 25 20.02 5.48 3.78
CA THR A 25 21.48 5.43 3.82
C THR A 25 21.97 3.98 3.81
N GLY A 26 23.11 3.74 3.15
CA GLY A 26 23.68 2.40 2.98
C GLY A 26 23.95 1.72 4.33
N SER A 27 23.06 0.81 4.73
CA SER A 27 23.19 0.04 5.96
C SER A 27 23.27 -1.45 5.64
N ARG A 28 24.17 -2.16 6.31
CA ARG A 28 24.37 -3.61 6.15
C ARG A 28 23.07 -4.40 6.39
N TYR A 29 22.22 -3.91 7.29
CA TYR A 29 21.02 -4.61 7.78
C TYR A 29 19.71 -3.88 7.52
N LYS A 30 19.73 -2.67 6.95
CA LYS A 30 18.57 -1.84 6.59
C LYS A 30 18.63 -1.47 5.11
N LYS A 31 18.42 -2.46 4.25
CA LYS A 31 18.66 -2.39 2.80
C LYS A 31 17.45 -1.91 1.99
N VAL A 32 16.25 -1.94 2.57
CA VAL A 32 15.01 -1.53 1.90
C VAL A 32 14.46 -0.34 2.65
N ALA A 33 14.31 0.79 1.95
CA ALA A 33 13.64 1.98 2.44
C ALA A 33 12.37 2.18 1.60
N ALA A 34 11.25 2.38 2.29
CA ALA A 34 10.02 2.76 1.64
C ALA A 34 10.18 4.13 0.99
N ARG A 35 9.68 4.28 -0.23
CA ARG A 35 9.46 5.60 -0.87
C ARG A 35 7.97 5.86 -0.80
N GLU A 36 7.54 6.56 0.25
CA GLU A 36 6.12 6.72 0.58
C GLU A 36 5.32 7.28 -0.59
N GLU A 37 5.82 8.33 -1.28
CA GLU A 37 5.10 8.89 -2.43
C GLU A 37 4.98 7.86 -3.57
N ALA A 38 6.02 7.08 -3.82
CA ALA A 38 5.98 6.06 -4.88
C ALA A 38 5.02 4.90 -4.55
N VAL A 39 4.86 4.56 -3.26
CA VAL A 39 3.88 3.57 -2.81
C VAL A 39 2.46 4.13 -2.94
N ALA A 40 2.25 5.38 -2.55
CA ALA A 40 0.96 6.05 -2.67
C ALA A 40 0.52 6.23 -4.13
N ASP A 41 1.46 6.53 -5.03
CA ASP A 41 1.20 6.69 -6.46
C ASP A 41 0.98 5.35 -7.19
N LEU A 42 1.57 4.26 -6.68
CA LEU A 42 1.48 2.94 -7.29
C LEU A 42 0.04 2.47 -7.49
N PHE A 43 -0.83 2.68 -6.50
CA PHE A 43 -2.23 2.28 -6.57
C PHE A 43 -2.96 2.96 -7.73
N VAL A 44 -2.80 4.28 -7.85
CA VAL A 44 -3.37 5.07 -8.96
C VAL A 44 -2.76 4.66 -10.29
N ASP A 45 -1.43 4.48 -10.36
CA ASP A 45 -0.75 4.05 -11.58
C ASP A 45 -1.25 2.68 -12.06
N LYS A 46 -1.47 1.73 -11.13
CA LYS A 46 -2.01 0.41 -11.44
C LYS A 46 -3.45 0.49 -11.93
N PHE A 47 -4.30 1.20 -11.21
CA PHE A 47 -5.68 1.45 -11.61
C PHE A 47 -5.77 1.99 -13.04
N ILE A 48 -5.04 3.08 -13.34
CA ILE A 48 -5.05 3.70 -14.68
C ILE A 48 -4.48 2.76 -15.75
N SER A 49 -3.40 2.03 -15.45
CA SER A 49 -2.81 1.09 -16.40
C SER A 49 -3.71 -0.11 -16.73
N GLY A 50 -4.62 -0.47 -15.81
CA GLY A 50 -5.61 -1.53 -16.00
C GLY A 50 -6.82 -1.10 -16.83
N GLN A 51 -7.06 0.20 -17.00
CA GLN A 51 -8.20 0.70 -17.76
C GLN A 51 -7.99 0.53 -19.28
N VAL A 52 -8.92 -0.16 -19.94
CA VAL A 52 -8.90 -0.32 -21.41
C VAL A 52 -9.18 1.02 -22.12
N LYS A 53 -9.99 1.88 -21.51
CA LYS A 53 -10.34 3.20 -22.00
C LYS A 53 -10.30 4.18 -20.84
N ALA A 54 -9.92 5.43 -21.12
CA ALA A 54 -10.00 6.50 -20.14
C ALA A 54 -11.42 6.60 -19.52
N PRO A 55 -11.54 6.55 -18.19
CA PRO A 55 -12.82 6.69 -17.52
C PRO A 55 -13.37 8.11 -17.71
N LYS A 56 -14.69 8.23 -17.88
CA LYS A 56 -15.36 9.53 -18.02
C LYS A 56 -15.54 10.24 -16.68
N ALA A 57 -15.59 9.48 -15.59
CA ALA A 57 -15.74 9.95 -14.23
C ALA A 57 -15.01 8.97 -13.31
N LEU A 58 -14.52 9.48 -12.18
CA LEU A 58 -14.03 8.67 -11.06
C LEU A 58 -15.06 8.79 -9.95
N ILE A 59 -15.59 7.66 -9.50
CA ILE A 59 -16.52 7.59 -8.38
C ILE A 59 -15.71 7.06 -7.21
N LEU A 60 -15.46 7.92 -6.22
CA LEU A 60 -14.58 7.60 -5.11
C LEU A 60 -15.40 7.27 -3.87
N ASP A 61 -15.11 6.12 -3.28
CA ASP A 61 -15.61 5.74 -1.96
C ASP A 61 -14.52 6.00 -0.93
N LEU A 62 -14.88 6.64 0.18
CA LEU A 62 -13.94 7.08 1.22
C LEU A 62 -14.34 6.43 2.54
N ASP A 63 -13.50 5.51 2.99
CA ASP A 63 -13.76 4.72 4.19
C ASP A 63 -12.73 4.99 5.28
N ALA A 64 -13.25 5.16 6.49
CA ALA A 64 -12.47 5.16 7.71
C ALA A 64 -13.02 4.07 8.65
N THR A 65 -12.35 2.93 8.69
CA THR A 65 -12.68 1.79 9.55
C THR A 65 -11.58 1.59 10.59
N ASP A 66 -11.88 0.91 11.69
CA ASP A 66 -10.86 0.56 12.68
C ASP A 66 -9.91 -0.53 12.19
N ASP A 67 -8.64 -0.40 12.59
CA ASP A 67 -7.65 -1.48 12.53
C ASP A 67 -7.20 -1.82 13.96
N PRO A 68 -7.74 -2.89 14.58
CA PRO A 68 -7.51 -3.23 15.97
C PRO A 68 -6.03 -3.48 16.31
N LEU A 69 -5.61 -2.99 17.48
CA LEU A 69 -4.23 -3.08 17.93
C LEU A 69 -4.04 -3.99 19.14
N HIS A 70 -2.82 -4.51 19.24
CA HIS A 70 -2.38 -5.35 20.34
C HIS A 70 -1.10 -4.80 20.98
N GLY A 71 -1.05 -4.82 22.32
CA GLY A 71 0.13 -4.37 23.07
C GLY A 71 0.36 -2.86 22.99
N ASN A 72 1.63 -2.45 22.94
CA ASN A 72 2.06 -1.04 23.00
C ASN A 72 2.56 -0.54 21.64
N GLN A 73 1.80 -0.76 20.56
CA GLN A 73 2.16 -0.23 19.23
C GLN A 73 2.19 1.30 19.23
N GLU A 74 3.09 1.87 18.44
CA GLU A 74 3.29 3.33 18.33
C GLU A 74 2.06 4.01 17.75
N GLY A 75 1.68 5.18 18.27
CA GLY A 75 0.51 5.90 17.77
C GLY A 75 -0.85 5.25 18.07
N ARG A 76 -0.89 4.20 18.91
CA ARG A 76 -2.16 3.62 19.37
C ARG A 76 -3.00 4.67 20.11
N PHE A 77 -4.31 4.57 19.97
CA PHE A 77 -5.25 5.36 20.76
C PHE A 77 -6.53 4.55 21.03
N PHE A 78 -7.17 4.79 22.18
CA PHE A 78 -8.43 4.13 22.53
C PHE A 78 -9.59 4.90 21.90
N HIS A 79 -10.31 4.27 20.97
CA HIS A 79 -11.39 4.91 20.24
C HIS A 79 -12.76 4.47 20.79
N GLY A 80 -13.50 5.40 21.39
CA GLY A 80 -14.75 5.09 22.10
C GLY A 80 -15.85 4.45 21.24
N TYR A 81 -15.97 4.83 19.97
CA TYR A 81 -16.95 4.22 19.05
C TYR A 81 -16.67 2.74 18.76
N TYR A 82 -15.38 2.35 18.69
CA TYR A 82 -14.94 1.00 18.39
C TYR A 82 -14.61 0.18 19.65
N ASP A 83 -14.76 0.79 20.84
CA ASP A 83 -14.49 0.21 22.15
C ASP A 83 -13.14 -0.54 22.24
N GLY A 84 -12.09 0.05 21.66
CA GLY A 84 -10.82 -0.62 21.51
C GLY A 84 -9.65 0.30 21.18
N TYR A 85 -8.44 -0.22 21.36
CA TYR A 85 -7.25 0.41 20.80
C TYR A 85 -7.16 0.07 19.32
N CYS A 86 -7.15 1.08 18.47
CA CYS A 86 -7.09 0.89 17.01
C CYS A 86 -6.29 2.00 16.33
N TYR A 87 -5.92 1.76 15.08
CA TYR A 87 -5.72 2.83 14.10
C TYR A 87 -7.03 3.14 13.38
N LEU A 88 -7.08 4.27 12.68
CA LEU A 88 -8.20 4.66 11.82
C LEU A 88 -7.72 4.90 10.38
N PRO A 89 -7.33 3.85 9.63
CA PRO A 89 -6.90 4.00 8.24
C PRO A 89 -7.89 4.81 7.40
N LEU A 90 -7.38 5.59 6.45
CA LEU A 90 -8.16 6.13 5.33
C LEU A 90 -7.97 5.20 4.13
N TYR A 91 -9.06 4.59 3.68
CA TYR A 91 -9.12 3.90 2.41
C TYR A 91 -9.89 4.73 1.39
N ILE A 92 -9.39 4.76 0.16
CA ILE A 92 -10.09 5.38 -0.97
C ILE A 92 -10.16 4.36 -2.09
N PHE A 93 -11.36 4.07 -2.57
CA PHE A 93 -11.63 3.11 -3.63
C PHE A 93 -12.26 3.79 -4.85
N CYS A 94 -12.13 3.16 -6.01
CA CYS A 94 -12.95 3.45 -7.18
C CYS A 94 -13.55 2.14 -7.72
N GLY A 95 -14.77 1.82 -7.31
CA GLY A 95 -15.31 0.47 -7.44
C GLY A 95 -14.52 -0.49 -6.56
N ASP A 96 -14.12 -1.64 -7.09
CA ASP A 96 -13.35 -2.66 -6.34
C ASP A 96 -11.83 -2.38 -6.28
N GLU A 97 -11.38 -1.26 -6.85
CA GLU A 97 -9.96 -0.93 -6.99
C GLU A 97 -9.51 0.07 -5.91
N LEU A 98 -8.53 -0.35 -5.11
CA LEU A 98 -7.92 0.48 -4.07
C LEU A 98 -7.02 1.56 -4.68
N LEU A 99 -7.25 2.82 -4.31
CA LEU A 99 -6.49 3.99 -4.77
C LEU A 99 -5.65 4.65 -3.66
N CYS A 100 -6.04 4.48 -2.39
CA CYS A 100 -5.27 4.92 -1.24
C CYS A 100 -5.50 4.01 -0.04
N ALA A 101 -4.42 3.72 0.69
CA ALA A 101 -4.45 3.06 1.98
C ALA A 101 -3.45 3.77 2.90
N LYS A 102 -3.96 4.66 3.75
CA LYS A 102 -3.14 5.49 4.63
C LYS A 102 -3.44 5.16 6.08
N LEU A 103 -2.47 4.56 6.77
CA LEU A 103 -2.58 4.26 8.19
C LEU A 103 -2.51 5.57 9.00
N ARG A 104 -3.44 5.77 9.92
CA ARG A 104 -3.51 6.97 10.77
C ARG A 104 -3.80 6.58 12.22
N PRO A 105 -3.27 7.32 13.21
CA PRO A 105 -3.75 7.22 14.59
C PRO A 105 -5.27 7.40 14.66
N SER A 106 -5.92 6.81 15.66
CA SER A 106 -7.39 6.92 15.82
C SER A 106 -7.82 8.12 16.68
N ASN A 107 -6.91 9.01 17.08
CA ASN A 107 -7.24 10.21 17.89
C ASN A 107 -7.60 11.44 17.04
N ILE A 108 -8.07 11.23 15.81
CA ILE A 108 -8.37 12.26 14.81
C ILE A 108 -9.79 12.07 14.28
N ASP A 109 -10.31 13.09 13.58
CA ASP A 109 -11.56 12.94 12.84
C ASP A 109 -11.42 11.93 11.69
N ALA A 110 -12.46 11.14 11.44
CA ALA A 110 -12.46 10.12 10.39
C ALA A 110 -12.11 10.70 9.00
N SER A 111 -12.51 11.94 8.72
CA SER A 111 -12.29 12.66 7.46
C SER A 111 -10.93 13.37 7.35
N GLU A 112 -10.12 13.38 8.42
CA GLU A 112 -8.84 14.08 8.46
C GLU A 112 -7.89 13.66 7.31
N GLY A 113 -7.47 14.62 6.48
CA GLY A 113 -6.59 14.37 5.34
C GLY A 113 -7.27 13.78 4.09
N ALA A 114 -8.60 13.61 4.09
CA ALA A 114 -9.33 13.01 2.98
C ALA A 114 -9.31 13.86 1.70
N LEU A 115 -9.50 15.17 1.83
CA LEU A 115 -9.53 16.08 0.69
C LEU A 115 -8.19 16.12 -0.05
N GLU A 116 -7.10 16.14 0.70
CA GLU A 116 -5.72 16.15 0.20
C GLU A 116 -5.42 14.88 -0.60
N GLU A 117 -5.83 13.71 -0.09
CA GLU A 117 -5.65 12.44 -0.81
C GLU A 117 -6.53 12.37 -2.07
N VAL A 118 -7.77 12.85 -2.01
CA VAL A 118 -8.63 12.93 -3.20
C VAL A 118 -8.01 13.85 -4.26
N GLN A 119 -7.54 15.03 -3.88
CA GLN A 119 -6.89 15.96 -4.80
C GLN A 119 -5.64 15.35 -5.44
N ARG A 120 -4.82 14.64 -4.66
CA ARG A 120 -3.64 13.92 -5.16
C ARG A 120 -4.04 12.84 -6.17
N ILE A 121 -5.01 11.99 -5.84
CA ILE A 121 -5.49 10.91 -6.71
C ILE A 121 -6.02 11.47 -8.03
N VAL A 122 -6.89 12.48 -7.97
CA VAL A 122 -7.49 13.09 -9.16
C VAL A 122 -6.43 13.76 -10.03
N GLY A 123 -5.52 14.52 -9.42
CA GLY A 123 -4.42 15.18 -10.13
C GLY A 123 -3.49 14.19 -10.84
N LEU A 124 -3.10 13.12 -10.13
CA LEU A 124 -2.25 12.07 -10.70
C LEU A 124 -3.00 11.31 -11.81
N ALA A 125 -4.25 10.90 -11.60
CA ALA A 125 -5.05 10.23 -12.61
C ALA A 125 -5.20 11.08 -13.88
N ALA A 126 -5.54 12.37 -13.74
CA ALA A 126 -5.64 13.30 -14.86
C ALA A 126 -4.32 13.41 -15.64
N TYR A 127 -3.20 13.55 -14.92
CA TYR A 127 -1.87 13.60 -15.51
C TYR A 127 -1.53 12.30 -16.27
N ARG A 128 -1.79 11.12 -15.68
CA ARG A 128 -1.54 9.83 -16.32
C ARG A 128 -2.41 9.60 -17.56
N LEU A 129 -3.69 9.97 -17.51
CA LEU A 129 -4.59 9.83 -18.66
C LEU A 129 -4.19 10.75 -19.84
N ALA A 130 -3.76 11.98 -19.54
CA ALA A 130 -3.25 12.90 -20.56
C ALA A 130 -1.99 12.35 -21.27
N ARG A 131 -1.09 11.69 -20.51
CA ARG A 131 0.14 11.09 -21.07
C ARG A 131 -0.08 9.72 -21.69
N GLY A 132 -1.00 8.91 -21.18
CA GLY A 132 -1.31 7.57 -21.67
C GLY A 132 -2.05 7.54 -23.00
N SER A 133 -2.79 8.61 -23.34
CA SER A 133 -3.49 8.77 -24.63
C SER A 133 -2.54 8.81 -25.84
N HIS A 134 -1.22 8.89 -25.63
CA HIS A 134 -0.19 8.88 -26.68
C HIS A 134 0.51 7.52 -26.87
N SER A 135 0.20 6.50 -26.08
CA SER A 135 0.88 5.19 -26.13
C SER A 135 -0.11 4.03 -26.03
N ALA A 136 -1.01 3.91 -27.00
CA ALA A 136 -1.80 2.71 -27.19
C ALA A 136 -0.90 1.59 -27.78
N SER A 137 0.04 1.04 -27.00
CA SER A 137 0.63 -0.30 -27.25
C SER A 137 1.62 -0.69 -26.14
N ARG A 138 1.12 -1.27 -25.04
CA ARG A 138 1.93 -2.21 -24.25
C ARG A 138 1.06 -3.13 -23.40
N ARG A 139 0.31 -4.03 -24.06
CA ARG A 139 -0.15 -5.25 -23.38
C ARG A 139 1.08 -6.06 -23.01
N GLN A 140 1.39 -6.15 -21.72
CA GLN A 140 2.16 -7.27 -21.21
C GLN A 140 1.29 -8.53 -21.41
N ARG A 141 1.72 -9.39 -22.35
CA ARG A 141 1.22 -10.75 -22.49
C ARG A 141 1.40 -11.45 -21.14
N VAL A 142 0.28 -11.73 -20.47
CA VAL A 142 0.22 -12.67 -19.37
C VAL A 142 0.60 -14.05 -19.94
N TYR A 143 1.45 -14.77 -19.21
CA TYR A 143 1.97 -16.07 -19.57
C TYR A 143 0.83 -17.06 -19.86
N GLU A 144 0.73 -17.52 -21.11
CA GLU A 144 0.05 -18.79 -21.41
C GLU A 144 0.89 -19.92 -20.82
N GLY A 145 0.28 -20.65 -19.88
CA GLY A 145 0.85 -21.88 -19.34
C GLY A 145 1.12 -22.85 -20.49
N ARG A 146 2.36 -23.32 -20.59
CA ARG A 146 2.67 -24.47 -21.45
C ARG A 146 2.03 -25.71 -20.84
N ASP A 147 1.00 -26.20 -21.51
CA ASP A 147 0.59 -27.60 -21.43
C ASP A 147 1.80 -28.50 -21.70
N HIS A 148 2.16 -29.30 -20.71
CA HIS A 148 3.02 -30.45 -20.90
C HIS A 148 2.16 -31.70 -20.68
N GLY A 149 1.49 -32.12 -21.76
CA GLY A 149 0.97 -33.47 -21.92
C GLY A 149 2.11 -34.43 -22.26
N LEU A 150 2.24 -35.46 -21.42
CA LEU A 150 2.66 -36.85 -21.63
C LEU A 150 3.51 -37.21 -22.88
N VAL A 151 4.68 -37.79 -22.61
CA VAL A 151 5.12 -39.07 -23.20
C VAL A 151 5.65 -39.95 -22.07
#